data_AF-A0A7K2PAJ1-F1
#
_entry.id   AF-A0A7K2PAJ1-F1
#
_cell.length_a   1.000
_cell.length_b   1.000
_cell.length_c   1.000
_cell.angle_alpha   90.00
_cell.angle_beta   90.00
_cell.angle_gamma   90.00
#
_symmetry.space_group_name_H-M   'P 1'
#
loop_
_entity.id
_entity.type
_entity.pdbx_description
1 polymer ?
#
loop_
_entity_poly.entity_id
_entity_poly.type
_entity_poly.pdbx_seq_one_letter_code
_entity_poly.pdbx_strand_id
1 'polypeptide(L)'
;PHSAACPIEPGTDWCHFAARVSRSSLHRQVKSGSLAYEDEKFSYVAATRLPVEPAASRVVRRPQIRKGQVLLDLCESDERLRRSTVTKRHGDLYKAARDAAWGDSWPPGEE
;
A
#
# COMPACT_ATOMS: atom_id res chain seq x y z
N PRO A 1 -3.25 7.43 -8.94
CA PRO A 1 -1.79 7.17 -9.05
C PRO A 1 -1.38 7.18 -10.54
N HIS A 2 -0.09 7.43 -10.84
CA HIS A 2 0.43 8.00 -12.10
C HIS A 2 -0.14 7.60 -13.48
N SER A 3 -0.76 6.43 -13.67
CA SER A 3 -1.29 5.95 -14.97
C SER A 3 -0.28 5.86 -16.13
N ALA A 4 0.97 6.26 -15.93
CA ALA A 4 2.09 6.11 -16.85
C ALA A 4 2.89 4.82 -16.59
N ALA A 5 4.04 4.69 -17.26
CA ALA A 5 5.02 3.65 -16.97
C ALA A 5 5.43 3.71 -15.48
N CYS A 6 5.49 2.56 -14.82
CA CYS A 6 5.85 2.50 -13.39
C CYS A 6 7.34 2.85 -13.21
N PRO A 7 7.70 3.76 -12.29
CA PRO A 7 9.09 4.15 -12.06
C PRO A 7 9.91 3.10 -11.29
N ILE A 8 9.30 1.99 -10.86
CA ILE A 8 10.03 0.88 -10.25
C ILE A 8 10.90 0.22 -11.31
N GLU A 9 12.21 0.17 -11.06
CA GLU A 9 13.15 -0.50 -11.96
C GLU A 9 12.87 -2.01 -12.01
N PRO A 10 12.62 -2.59 -13.20
CA PRO A 10 12.37 -4.02 -13.35
C PRO A 10 13.46 -4.87 -12.70
N GLY A 11 13.05 -5.84 -11.87
CA GLY A 11 13.96 -6.75 -11.17
C GLY A 11 14.44 -6.25 -9.80
N THR A 12 14.26 -4.98 -9.46
CA THR A 12 14.60 -4.45 -8.12
C THR A 12 13.45 -4.66 -7.13
N ASP A 13 12.23 -4.43 -7.58
CA ASP A 13 11.01 -4.52 -6.80
C ASP A 13 9.80 -4.58 -7.76
N TRP A 14 8.59 -4.66 -7.20
CA TRP A 14 7.34 -4.60 -7.95
C TRP A 14 6.21 -4.03 -7.09
N CYS A 15 5.25 -3.34 -7.72
CA CYS A 15 4.08 -2.80 -7.04
C CYS A 15 3.10 -3.95 -6.72
N HIS A 16 2.90 -4.21 -5.43
CA HIS A 16 2.03 -5.28 -4.94
C HIS A 16 1.28 -4.84 -3.69
N PHE A 17 0.41 -5.70 -3.17
CA PHE A 17 -0.07 -5.71 -1.80
C PHE A 17 -0.01 -7.14 -1.26
N ALA A 18 -0.26 -7.35 0.03
CA ALA A 18 -0.30 -8.68 0.63
C ALA A 18 -1.65 -8.95 1.29
N ALA A 19 -2.25 -10.09 0.96
CA ALA A 19 -3.48 -10.57 1.59
C ALA A 19 -3.19 -11.85 2.37
N ARG A 20 -3.81 -11.97 3.54
CA ARG A 20 -3.68 -13.16 4.38
C ARG A 20 -4.63 -14.24 3.91
N VAL A 21 -4.09 -15.38 3.50
CA VAL A 21 -4.86 -16.55 3.06
C VAL A 21 -4.66 -17.71 4.01
N SER A 22 -5.69 -18.53 4.19
CA SER A 22 -5.67 -19.65 5.12
C SER A 22 -4.84 -20.82 4.58
N ARG A 23 -4.02 -21.45 5.45
CA ARG A 23 -3.34 -22.70 5.16
C ARG A 23 -4.15 -23.89 5.66
N SER A 24 -4.45 -24.81 4.76
CA SER A 24 -5.02 -26.11 5.13
C SER A 24 -4.05 -26.91 6.01
N SER A 25 -4.58 -27.87 6.78
CA SER A 25 -3.73 -28.76 7.59
C SER A 25 -2.73 -29.55 6.74
N LEU A 26 -3.14 -29.97 5.53
CA LEU A 26 -2.27 -30.64 4.56
C LEU A 26 -1.14 -29.71 4.08
N HIS A 27 -1.44 -28.44 3.74
CA HIS A 27 -0.41 -27.47 3.37
C HIS A 27 0.61 -27.25 4.49
N ARG A 28 0.16 -27.19 5.75
CA ARG A 28 1.08 -27.08 6.89
C ARG A 28 1.99 -28.29 7.04
N GLN A 29 1.45 -29.50 6.89
CA GLN A 29 2.22 -30.74 7.00
C GLN A 29 3.26 -30.88 5.88
N VAL A 30 2.87 -30.64 4.63
CA VAL A 30 3.75 -30.81 3.46
C VAL A 30 4.81 -29.72 3.36
N LYS A 31 4.48 -28.47 3.71
CA LYS A 31 5.39 -27.32 3.60
C LYS A 31 6.08 -26.96 4.92
N SER A 32 5.98 -27.80 5.95
CA SER A 32 6.48 -27.54 7.31
C SER A 32 6.07 -26.17 7.87
N GLY A 33 4.84 -25.73 7.55
CA GLY A 33 4.33 -24.42 7.95
C GLY A 33 3.75 -24.45 9.36
N SER A 34 4.29 -23.61 10.27
CA SER A 34 3.83 -23.53 11.66
C SER A 34 2.55 -22.70 11.85
N LEU A 35 2.30 -21.72 10.97
CA LEU A 35 1.13 -20.85 11.04
C LEU A 35 -0.04 -21.36 10.18
N ALA A 36 -1.27 -21.10 10.64
CA ALA A 36 -2.51 -21.42 9.93
C ALA A 36 -2.83 -20.48 8.76
N TYR A 37 -1.92 -19.58 8.41
CA TYR A 37 -2.08 -18.63 7.31
C TYR A 37 -0.73 -18.35 6.64
N GLU A 38 -0.82 -17.77 5.44
CA GLU A 38 0.30 -17.11 4.76
C GLU A 38 -0.13 -15.77 4.21
N ASP A 39 0.82 -14.84 4.12
CA ASP A 39 0.60 -13.56 3.46
C ASP A 39 1.02 -13.72 1.99
N GLU A 40 0.04 -13.85 1.11
CA GLU A 40 0.24 -13.99 -0.33
C GLU A 40 0.32 -12.60 -0.98
N LYS A 41 1.29 -12.41 -1.89
CA LYS A 41 1.51 -11.12 -2.55
C LYS A 41 0.77 -11.08 -3.88
N PHE A 42 -0.01 -10.02 -4.09
CA PHE A 42 -0.79 -9.82 -5.31
C PHE A 42 -0.46 -8.47 -5.96
N SER A 43 -0.57 -8.43 -7.28
CA SER A 43 -0.63 -7.18 -8.04
C SER A 43 -1.85 -7.24 -8.96
N TYR A 44 -2.48 -6.10 -9.18
CA TYR A 44 -3.62 -6.01 -10.08
C TYR A 44 -3.59 -4.68 -10.83
N VAL A 45 -4.28 -4.65 -11.96
CA VAL A 45 -4.57 -3.44 -12.71
C VAL A 45 -6.08 -3.34 -12.84
N ALA A 46 -6.63 -2.18 -12.47
CA ALA A 46 -8.04 -1.84 -12.69
C ALA A 46 -8.11 -0.78 -13.79
N ALA A 47 -8.87 -1.07 -14.85
CA ALA A 47 -9.06 -0.19 -15.98
C ALA A 47 -10.55 -0.10 -16.34
N THR A 48 -11.00 1.08 -16.75
CA THR A 48 -12.39 1.34 -17.14
C THR A 48 -12.44 2.31 -18.31
N ARG A 49 -13.53 2.29 -19.08
CA ARG A 49 -13.84 3.29 -20.11
C ARG A 49 -14.70 4.44 -19.57
N LEU A 50 -15.25 4.29 -18.36
CA LEU A 50 -16.09 5.30 -17.72
C LEU A 50 -15.21 6.40 -17.12
N PRO A 51 -15.68 7.65 -17.06
CA PRO A 51 -14.99 8.72 -16.33
C PRO A 51 -14.76 8.32 -14.86
N VAL A 52 -13.57 8.63 -14.34
CA VAL A 52 -13.19 8.40 -12.94
C VAL A 52 -12.40 9.60 -12.43
N GLU A 53 -12.51 9.85 -11.13
CA GLU A 53 -11.65 10.79 -10.40
C GLU A 53 -10.53 9.98 -9.71
N PRO A 54 -9.28 10.02 -10.21
CA PRO A 54 -8.19 9.29 -9.58
C PRO A 54 -7.82 9.89 -8.23
N ALA A 55 -7.49 9.03 -7.26
CA ALA A 55 -6.85 9.49 -6.03
C ALA A 55 -5.55 10.25 -6.33
N ALA A 56 -5.32 11.37 -5.62
CA ALA A 56 -4.14 12.23 -5.75
C ALA A 56 -2.84 11.44 -5.62
N SER A 57 -2.76 10.57 -4.62
CA SER A 57 -1.73 9.53 -4.52
C SER A 57 -2.29 8.26 -3.89
N ARG A 58 -1.54 7.16 -3.96
CA ARG A 58 -1.87 5.92 -3.25
C ARG A 58 -0.73 5.43 -2.39
N VAL A 59 -1.04 4.90 -1.22
CA VAL A 59 -0.09 4.22 -0.34
C VAL A 59 0.34 2.90 -0.98
N VAL A 60 1.63 2.76 -1.33
CA VAL A 60 2.17 1.57 -2.02
C VAL A 60 2.91 0.59 -1.12
N ARG A 61 3.01 0.89 0.18
CA ARG A 61 3.59 0.01 1.21
C ARG A 61 2.82 0.15 2.50
N ARG A 62 2.89 -0.87 3.37
CA ARG A 62 2.37 -0.76 4.74
C ARG A 62 3.00 0.47 5.44
N PRO A 63 2.19 1.41 5.95
CA PRO A 63 2.69 2.57 6.67
C PRO A 63 3.67 2.20 7.78
N GLN A 64 4.81 2.89 7.85
CA GLN A 64 5.83 2.64 8.86
C GLN A 64 5.59 3.56 10.04
N ILE A 65 4.94 3.03 11.07
CA ILE A 65 4.65 3.77 12.30
C ILE A 65 5.92 3.83 13.18
N ARG A 66 6.33 5.04 13.52
CA ARG A 66 7.47 5.33 14.40
C ARG A 66 7.02 6.23 15.56
N LYS A 67 7.90 6.47 16.54
CA LYS A 67 7.61 7.38 17.65
C LYS A 67 7.38 8.80 17.12
N GLY A 68 6.12 9.25 17.15
CA GLY A 68 5.74 10.61 16.78
C GLY A 68 5.62 10.89 15.28
N GLN A 69 5.78 9.89 14.41
CA GLN A 69 5.64 10.04 12.97
C GLN A 69 5.20 8.75 12.28
N VAL A 70 4.61 8.87 11.10
CA VAL A 70 4.31 7.79 10.17
C VAL A 70 5.01 8.10 8.86
N LEU A 71 5.69 7.11 8.29
CA LEU A 71 6.26 7.20 6.94
C LEU A 71 5.33 6.48 5.97
N LEU A 72 4.93 7.18 4.91
CA LEU A 72 4.10 6.67 3.84
C LEU A 72 4.92 6.64 2.56
N ASP A 73 5.03 5.48 1.93
CA ASP A 73 5.54 5.40 0.56
C ASP A 73 4.34 5.54 -0.38
N LEU A 74 4.37 6.56 -1.24
CA LEU A 74 3.26 7.03 -2.05
C LEU A 74 3.59 6.92 -3.54
N CYS A 75 2.61 6.49 -4.32
CA CYS A 75 2.59 6.63 -5.77
C CYS A 75 1.75 7.85 -6.13
N GLU A 76 2.43 8.90 -6.57
CA GLU A 76 1.85 10.19 -6.92
C GLU A 76 1.42 10.22 -8.39
N SER A 77 0.67 11.24 -8.79
CA SER A 77 0.21 11.42 -10.17
C SER A 77 1.32 11.87 -11.12
N ASP A 78 2.41 12.44 -10.59
CA ASP A 78 3.55 12.98 -11.34
C ASP A 78 4.62 11.93 -11.68
N GLU A 79 4.24 10.66 -11.79
CA GLU A 79 5.10 9.52 -12.15
C GLU A 79 6.20 9.23 -11.12
N ARG A 80 6.00 9.63 -9.85
CA ARG A 80 6.98 9.40 -8.78
C ARG A 80 6.48 8.46 -7.70
N LEU A 81 7.45 7.69 -7.19
CA LEU A 81 7.35 7.05 -5.88
C LEU A 81 8.07 7.91 -4.86
N ARG A 82 7.35 8.41 -3.88
CA ARG A 82 7.89 9.31 -2.87
C ARG A 82 7.57 8.83 -1.48
N ARG A 83 8.56 8.93 -0.59
CA ARG A 83 8.33 8.81 0.85
C ARG A 83 7.88 10.15 1.43
N SER A 84 6.73 10.14 2.09
CA SER A 84 6.19 11.26 2.86
C SER A 84 6.24 10.96 4.36
N THR A 85 6.55 11.98 5.15
CA THR A 85 6.63 11.88 6.62
C THR A 85 5.53 12.70 7.26
N VAL A 86 4.59 12.03 7.92
CA VAL A 86 3.50 12.67 8.67
C VAL A 86 3.83 12.61 10.16
N THR A 87 4.05 13.75 10.80
CA THR A 87 4.39 13.82 12.23
C THR A 87 3.19 14.24 13.08
N LYS A 88 3.27 14.04 14.39
CA LYS A 88 2.22 14.43 15.37
C LYS A 88 1.75 15.88 15.25
N ARG A 89 2.60 16.80 14.79
CA ARG A 89 2.26 18.23 14.64
C ARG A 89 1.19 18.47 13.57
N HIS A 90 0.99 17.52 12.65
CA HIS A 90 -0.03 17.62 11.61
C HIS A 90 -1.44 17.21 12.10
N GLY A 91 -1.65 17.02 13.40
CA GLY A 91 -2.98 16.85 13.99
C GLY A 91 -3.75 15.66 13.41
N ASP A 92 -4.92 15.92 12.84
CA ASP A 92 -5.79 14.87 12.30
C ASP A 92 -5.18 14.12 11.12
N LEU A 93 -4.31 14.76 10.34
CA LEU A 93 -3.56 14.08 9.28
C LEU A 93 -2.63 12.99 9.85
N TYR A 94 -2.11 13.18 11.07
CA TYR A 94 -1.32 12.15 11.75
C TYR A 94 -2.18 10.97 12.21
N LYS A 95 -3.41 11.22 12.65
CA LYS A 95 -4.37 10.16 12.99
C LYS A 95 -4.70 9.36 11.73
N ALA A 96 -5.09 10.05 10.66
CA ALA A 96 -5.35 9.42 9.36
C ALA A 96 -4.14 8.61 8.84
N ALA A 97 -2.91 9.12 8.98
CA ALA A 97 -1.72 8.40 8.54
C ALA A 97 -1.48 7.11 9.35
N ARG A 98 -1.83 7.10 10.64
CA ARG A 98 -1.72 5.88 11.47
C ARG A 98 -2.75 4.83 11.09
N ASP A 99 -3.92 5.26 10.64
CA ASP A 99 -5.04 4.40 10.30
C ASP A 99 -5.02 3.99 8.82
N ALA A 100 -4.21 4.66 7.99
CA ALA A 100 -4.02 4.33 6.59
C ALA A 100 -3.54 2.89 6.40
N ALA A 101 -4.05 2.27 5.35
CA ALA A 101 -3.70 0.94 4.90
C ALA A 101 -2.98 0.98 3.54
N TRP A 102 -2.44 -0.17 3.16
CA TRP A 102 -1.82 -0.37 1.87
C TRP A 102 -2.90 -0.30 0.77
N GLY A 103 -2.75 0.63 -0.18
CA GLY A 103 -3.68 0.85 -1.30
C GLY A 103 -4.57 2.08 -1.14
N ASP A 104 -4.66 2.62 0.08
CA ASP A 104 -5.49 3.77 0.40
C ASP A 104 -5.10 5.01 -0.41
N SER A 105 -6.10 5.83 -0.72
CA SER A 105 -5.88 7.18 -1.26
C SER A 105 -5.19 8.06 -0.22
N TRP A 106 -4.27 8.90 -0.67
CA TRP A 106 -3.59 9.86 0.19
C TRP A 106 -3.41 11.22 -0.50
N PRO A 107 -3.57 12.36 0.20
CA PRO A 107 -4.18 12.48 1.54
C PRO A 107 -5.62 11.94 1.58
N PRO A 108 -6.18 11.65 2.78
CA PRO A 108 -7.60 11.36 2.89
C PRO A 108 -8.39 12.53 2.28
N GLY A 109 -9.46 12.22 1.55
CA GLY A 109 -10.36 13.27 1.06
C GLY A 109 -10.97 14.03 2.24
N GLU A 110 -11.31 15.30 2.01
CA GLU A 110 -12.23 16.00 2.91
C GLU A 110 -13.60 15.29 2.76
N GLU A 111 -14.12 14.69 3.83
CA GLU A 111 -15.51 14.23 3.87
C GLU A 111 -16.49 15.41 3.87
#